data_AF-A0A7Y2GXN0-F1
#
_entry.id   AF-A0A7Y2GXN0-F1
#
_cell.length_a   1.000
_cell.length_b   1.000
_cell.length_c   1.000
_cell.angle_alpha   90.00
_cell.angle_beta   90.00
_cell.angle_gamma   90.00
#
_symmetry.space_group_name_H-M   'P 1'
#
loop_
_entity.id
_entity.type
_entity.pdbx_description
1 polymer ?
#
loop_
_entity_poly.entity_id
_entity_poly.type
_entity_poly.pdbx_seq_one_letter_code
_entity_poly.pdbx_strand_id
1 'polypeptide(L)'
;MRTTRAILLPLLLLALSAITVKSQIIYSEDFENGTGGWQSSGVNSNWAWGIPNGTQINSAASGLRAWVTNLNGNYGPNQLSYLESPYFNFSGAGADPLFSSAIYYNTENNFDKCWLEVSVDSGATWTKVGSSGTGTNWYNDVNNDWWDGNSNAWLIADNFLSGTAGEPSVKVRFVFNSDAIIFFEGIGIDNINISAPIGDDVGIIAVNTPISGCGLSSAEQVNVTVRNFGSLAQSNFPLQYTVNGGPPTLEMFTATILPGDTANFTFTTTADLSTPGSYTINSRTLLPGDALAINDATSTTVVSIAAVTNFPFSEDFELFTLCGGSPCSANCTNAVANNWIQSTGDDIDWAINSGPTTSGGTGPNMDHDPGTANGKYIYTEASGCVNSHAAIISPCLDLSGLTAPFVEF
;
A
#
# COMPACT_ATOMS: atom_id res chain seq x y z
N MET A 1 -25.03 63.79 -33.48
CA MET A 1 -24.34 62.91 -32.51
C MET A 1 -24.88 61.50 -32.70
N ARG A 2 -24.05 60.59 -33.21
CA ARG A 2 -24.43 59.20 -33.52
C ARG A 2 -24.53 58.40 -32.22
N THR A 3 -25.67 57.78 -31.98
CA THR A 3 -25.94 56.84 -30.89
C THR A 3 -25.46 55.45 -31.31
N THR A 4 -24.38 54.98 -30.69
CA THR A 4 -23.85 53.62 -30.87
C THR A 4 -24.72 52.64 -30.09
N ARG A 5 -25.50 51.79 -30.77
CA ARG A 5 -26.18 50.65 -30.16
C ARG A 5 -25.18 49.51 -29.97
N ALA A 6 -24.90 49.16 -28.71
CA ALA A 6 -24.18 47.94 -28.37
C ALA A 6 -25.09 46.74 -28.67
N ILE A 7 -24.63 45.84 -29.53
CA ILE A 7 -25.26 44.55 -29.79
C ILE A 7 -24.73 43.59 -28.72
N LEU A 8 -25.56 43.24 -27.74
CA LEU A 8 -25.28 42.11 -26.85
C LEU A 8 -25.43 40.82 -27.66
N LEU A 9 -24.33 40.14 -27.95
CA LEU A 9 -24.36 38.73 -28.37
C LEU A 9 -24.75 37.88 -27.15
N PRO A 10 -25.72 36.95 -27.27
CA PRO A 10 -25.98 36.02 -26.19
C PRO A 10 -24.78 35.06 -26.09
N LEU A 11 -24.09 35.10 -24.94
CA LEU A 11 -23.10 34.11 -24.57
C LEU A 11 -23.85 32.78 -24.38
N LEU A 12 -23.83 31.94 -25.41
CA LEU A 12 -24.34 30.57 -25.34
C LEU A 12 -23.37 29.79 -24.44
N LEU A 13 -23.67 29.75 -23.15
CA LEU A 13 -23.01 28.89 -22.19
C LEU A 13 -23.38 27.44 -22.57
N LEU A 14 -22.58 26.80 -23.42
CA LEU A 14 -22.62 25.35 -23.51
C LEU A 14 -22.19 24.83 -22.13
N ALA A 15 -23.16 24.39 -21.34
CA ALA A 15 -22.87 23.47 -20.27
C ALA A 15 -22.25 22.23 -20.93
N LEU A 16 -20.92 22.12 -20.89
CA LEU A 16 -20.28 20.81 -20.97
C LEU A 16 -20.77 20.06 -19.74
N SER A 17 -21.86 19.31 -19.89
CA SER A 17 -22.06 18.15 -19.03
C SER A 17 -20.82 17.30 -19.24
N ALA A 18 -19.97 17.20 -18.23
CA ALA A 18 -18.98 16.14 -18.17
C ALA A 18 -19.78 14.84 -18.31
N ILE A 19 -19.72 14.24 -19.49
CA ILE A 19 -20.16 12.88 -19.69
C ILE A 19 -19.15 12.07 -18.89
N THR A 20 -19.48 11.73 -17.65
CA THR A 20 -18.82 10.66 -16.93
C THR A 20 -19.11 9.39 -17.72
N VAL A 21 -18.23 9.06 -18.67
CA VAL A 21 -18.22 7.73 -19.27
C VAL A 21 -17.69 6.82 -18.17
N LYS A 22 -18.58 6.25 -17.36
CA LYS A 22 -18.22 5.11 -16.52
C LYS A 22 -17.66 4.04 -17.46
N SER A 23 -16.58 3.38 -17.07
CA SER A 23 -16.12 2.16 -17.77
C SER A 23 -17.34 1.28 -18.03
N GLN A 24 -17.60 1.02 -19.31
CA GLN A 24 -18.78 0.25 -19.69
C GLN A 24 -18.51 -1.21 -19.32
N ILE A 25 -19.21 -1.71 -18.31
CA ILE A 25 -19.18 -3.13 -17.96
C ILE A 25 -19.65 -3.91 -19.19
N ILE A 26 -18.76 -4.76 -19.71
CA ILE A 26 -19.04 -5.69 -20.80
C ILE A 26 -19.66 -6.97 -20.23
N TYR A 27 -19.15 -7.42 -19.08
CA TYR A 27 -19.61 -8.61 -18.40
C TYR A 27 -19.38 -8.47 -16.89
N SER A 28 -20.32 -8.95 -16.09
CA SER A 28 -20.17 -9.05 -14.64
C SER A 28 -20.85 -10.32 -14.15
N GLU A 29 -20.21 -11.02 -13.23
CA GLU A 29 -20.73 -12.24 -12.61
C GLU A 29 -20.34 -12.30 -11.13
N ASP A 30 -21.35 -12.36 -10.26
CA ASP A 30 -21.23 -12.46 -8.80
C ASP A 30 -21.56 -13.88 -8.28
N PHE A 31 -21.91 -14.81 -9.18
CA PHE A 31 -22.19 -16.21 -8.91
C PHE A 31 -23.40 -16.50 -7.99
N GLU A 32 -24.19 -15.48 -7.63
CA GLU A 32 -25.31 -15.66 -6.72
C GLU A 32 -26.50 -16.37 -7.36
N ASN A 33 -26.68 -16.17 -8.67
CA ASN A 33 -27.82 -16.69 -9.43
C ASN A 33 -27.47 -17.90 -10.31
N GLY A 34 -26.27 -18.46 -10.19
CA GLY A 34 -25.82 -19.63 -10.93
C GLY A 34 -24.33 -19.59 -11.21
N THR A 35 -23.88 -20.50 -12.08
CA THR A 35 -22.46 -20.57 -12.47
C THR A 35 -22.06 -19.48 -13.48
N GLY A 36 -22.98 -18.63 -13.94
CA GLY A 36 -22.69 -17.61 -14.96
C GLY A 36 -22.28 -18.18 -16.33
N GLY A 37 -22.50 -19.48 -16.56
CA GLY A 37 -21.98 -20.19 -17.73
C GLY A 37 -20.53 -20.66 -17.57
N TRP A 38 -19.88 -20.41 -16.44
CA TRP A 38 -18.56 -20.94 -16.12
C TRP A 38 -18.62 -22.44 -15.85
N GLN A 39 -17.58 -23.14 -16.27
CA GLN A 39 -17.52 -24.59 -16.22
C GLN A 39 -16.15 -25.08 -15.74
N SER A 40 -16.16 -26.13 -14.94
CA SER A 40 -14.94 -26.81 -14.52
C SER A 40 -14.56 -27.93 -15.49
N SER A 41 -13.27 -28.06 -15.78
CA SER A 41 -12.73 -29.12 -16.64
C SER A 41 -11.30 -29.49 -16.23
N GLY A 42 -10.65 -30.36 -17.02
CA GLY A 42 -9.27 -30.80 -16.81
C GLY A 42 -9.15 -32.09 -15.99
N VAL A 43 -7.92 -32.40 -15.57
CA VAL A 43 -7.56 -33.64 -14.89
C VAL A 43 -7.72 -33.46 -13.38
N ASN A 44 -8.40 -34.42 -12.74
CA ASN A 44 -8.65 -34.45 -11.29
C ASN A 44 -9.34 -33.19 -10.74
N SER A 45 -10.11 -32.48 -11.56
CA SER A 45 -10.75 -31.22 -11.17
C SER A 45 -11.68 -31.39 -9.97
N ASN A 46 -11.45 -30.57 -8.94
CA ASN A 46 -12.32 -30.46 -7.78
C ASN A 46 -13.08 -29.13 -7.67
N TRP A 47 -12.93 -28.24 -8.68
CA TRP A 47 -13.67 -26.98 -8.75
C TRP A 47 -15.17 -27.21 -8.52
N ALA A 48 -15.72 -26.45 -7.59
CA ALA A 48 -17.09 -26.51 -7.16
C ALA A 48 -17.66 -25.11 -6.98
N TRP A 49 -18.89 -24.92 -7.47
CA TRP A 49 -19.69 -23.72 -7.26
C TRP A 49 -20.65 -23.95 -6.10
N GLY A 50 -20.70 -23.00 -5.16
CA GLY A 50 -21.57 -23.09 -3.99
C GLY A 50 -21.10 -22.17 -2.87
N ILE A 51 -21.57 -22.43 -1.66
CA ILE A 51 -21.19 -21.66 -0.46
C ILE A 51 -19.86 -22.23 0.07
N PRO A 52 -18.75 -21.48 0.02
CA PRO A 52 -17.49 -21.92 0.59
C PRO A 52 -17.65 -22.16 2.10
N ASN A 53 -17.13 -23.28 2.58
CA ASN A 53 -17.25 -23.74 3.96
C ASN A 53 -15.94 -24.43 4.41
N GLY A 54 -14.81 -23.93 3.94
CA GLY A 54 -13.49 -24.29 4.43
C GLY A 54 -13.18 -23.64 5.79
N THR A 55 -11.99 -23.88 6.30
CA THR A 55 -11.43 -23.20 7.48
C THR A 55 -10.80 -21.85 7.12
N GLN A 56 -10.23 -21.72 5.92
CA GLN A 56 -9.62 -20.49 5.40
C GLN A 56 -10.56 -19.80 4.40
N ILE A 57 -10.95 -20.49 3.33
CA ILE A 57 -11.93 -20.05 2.33
C ILE A 57 -13.32 -20.45 2.82
N ASN A 58 -13.82 -19.70 3.80
CA ASN A 58 -15.04 -20.00 4.56
C ASN A 58 -16.25 -19.15 4.15
N SER A 59 -16.10 -18.30 3.13
CA SER A 59 -17.12 -17.41 2.60
C SER A 59 -16.75 -16.96 1.19
N ALA A 60 -17.76 -16.56 0.41
CA ALA A 60 -17.58 -15.87 -0.86
C ALA A 60 -17.06 -14.44 -0.62
N ALA A 61 -16.48 -13.81 -1.64
CA ALA A 61 -15.98 -12.42 -1.52
C ALA A 61 -17.15 -11.45 -1.35
N SER A 62 -18.28 -11.76 -1.97
CA SER A 62 -19.56 -11.12 -1.72
C SER A 62 -20.70 -12.14 -1.76
N GLY A 63 -21.87 -11.78 -1.24
CA GLY A 63 -23.01 -12.68 -1.26
C GLY A 63 -22.74 -13.98 -0.48
N LEU A 64 -23.12 -15.10 -1.07
CA LEU A 64 -23.04 -16.43 -0.46
C LEU A 64 -22.24 -17.42 -1.30
N ARG A 65 -22.13 -17.24 -2.62
CA ARG A 65 -21.65 -18.27 -3.54
C ARG A 65 -20.43 -17.80 -4.31
N ALA A 66 -19.48 -18.71 -4.48
CA ALA A 66 -18.29 -18.49 -5.29
C ALA A 66 -17.89 -19.81 -5.97
N TRP A 67 -16.92 -19.74 -6.88
CA TRP A 67 -16.20 -20.92 -7.32
C TRP A 67 -14.98 -21.15 -6.43
N VAL A 68 -14.81 -22.36 -5.92
CA VAL A 68 -13.63 -22.75 -5.16
C VAL A 68 -13.12 -24.11 -5.61
N THR A 69 -11.83 -24.40 -5.44
CA THR A 69 -11.25 -25.71 -5.75
C THR A 69 -11.78 -26.85 -4.88
N ASN A 70 -12.41 -26.55 -3.73
CA ASN A 70 -13.25 -27.46 -2.95
C ASN A 70 -14.12 -26.63 -1.98
N LEU A 71 -15.43 -26.91 -1.90
CA LEU A 71 -16.34 -26.18 -1.00
C LEU A 71 -16.07 -26.47 0.49
N ASN A 72 -15.54 -27.65 0.81
CA ASN A 72 -15.26 -28.04 2.19
C ASN A 72 -14.02 -28.94 2.25
N GLY A 73 -12.90 -28.33 2.66
CA GLY A 73 -11.61 -29.00 2.81
C GLY A 73 -10.67 -28.71 1.65
N ASN A 74 -9.70 -29.61 1.47
CA ASN A 74 -8.54 -29.35 0.63
C ASN A 74 -8.75 -29.76 -0.83
N TYR A 75 -7.98 -29.17 -1.74
CA TYR A 75 -7.93 -29.62 -3.14
C TYR A 75 -7.27 -31.00 -3.27
N GLY A 76 -7.57 -31.72 -4.36
CA GLY A 76 -6.99 -33.04 -4.64
C GLY A 76 -5.58 -32.99 -5.27
N PRO A 77 -4.87 -34.13 -5.27
CA PRO A 77 -3.53 -34.26 -5.84
C PRO A 77 -3.52 -34.27 -7.37
N ASN A 78 -2.37 -33.93 -7.94
CA ASN A 78 -2.03 -34.03 -9.35
C ASN A 78 -3.10 -33.40 -10.25
N GLN A 79 -3.55 -32.20 -9.89
CA GLN A 79 -4.52 -31.49 -10.71
C GLN A 79 -3.82 -30.78 -11.86
N LEU A 80 -4.50 -30.81 -12.99
CA LEU A 80 -4.34 -29.81 -14.03
C LEU A 80 -5.75 -29.47 -14.47
N SER A 81 -6.39 -28.61 -13.67
CA SER A 81 -7.81 -28.32 -13.75
C SER A 81 -8.05 -26.87 -14.14
N TYR A 82 -9.23 -26.63 -14.71
CA TYR A 82 -9.58 -25.34 -15.28
C TYR A 82 -10.96 -24.91 -14.79
N LEU A 83 -11.09 -23.62 -14.50
CA LEU A 83 -12.38 -22.93 -14.40
C LEU A 83 -12.49 -21.99 -15.60
N GLU A 84 -13.36 -22.33 -16.54
CA GLU A 84 -13.41 -21.74 -17.87
C GLU A 84 -14.68 -20.90 -18.07
N SER A 85 -14.51 -19.73 -18.69
CA SER A 85 -15.59 -18.77 -18.92
C SER A 85 -16.51 -19.16 -20.08
N PRO A 86 -17.71 -18.56 -20.16
CA PRO A 86 -18.43 -18.46 -21.44
C PRO A 86 -17.63 -17.63 -22.47
N TYR A 87 -18.14 -17.52 -23.70
CA TYR A 87 -17.55 -16.68 -24.74
C TYR A 87 -17.86 -15.20 -24.50
N PHE A 88 -16.84 -14.36 -24.71
CA PHE A 88 -16.97 -12.91 -24.76
C PHE A 88 -16.74 -12.42 -26.18
N ASN A 89 -17.50 -11.40 -26.59
CA ASN A 89 -17.37 -10.76 -27.89
C ASN A 89 -16.84 -9.34 -27.71
N PHE A 90 -15.60 -9.13 -28.11
CA PHE A 90 -14.89 -7.84 -28.06
C PHE A 90 -14.71 -7.22 -29.44
N SER A 91 -15.48 -7.64 -30.45
CA SER A 91 -15.42 -7.08 -31.81
C SER A 91 -15.64 -5.56 -31.89
N GLY A 92 -16.32 -4.98 -30.89
CA GLY A 92 -16.53 -3.54 -30.76
C GLY A 92 -15.52 -2.83 -29.83
N ALA A 93 -14.57 -3.54 -29.22
CA ALA A 93 -13.62 -2.96 -28.30
C ALA A 93 -12.48 -2.28 -29.07
N GLY A 94 -12.28 -0.97 -28.83
CA GLY A 94 -11.21 -0.19 -29.46
C GLY A 94 -9.82 -0.39 -28.83
N ALA A 95 -9.75 -1.08 -27.70
CA ALA A 95 -8.53 -1.51 -27.03
C ALA A 95 -8.82 -2.78 -26.19
N ASP A 96 -7.79 -3.33 -25.55
CA ASP A 96 -7.90 -4.57 -24.78
C ASP A 96 -8.73 -4.36 -23.49
N PRO A 97 -9.80 -5.13 -23.24
CA PRO A 97 -10.61 -5.00 -22.02
C PRO A 97 -9.85 -5.25 -20.72
N LEU A 98 -10.28 -4.56 -19.66
CA LEU A 98 -9.80 -4.81 -18.30
C LEU A 98 -10.60 -5.97 -17.70
N PHE A 99 -9.91 -7.01 -17.24
CA PHE A 99 -10.46 -8.08 -16.44
C PHE A 99 -10.18 -7.79 -14.96
N SER A 100 -11.16 -8.00 -14.09
CA SER A 100 -10.96 -8.07 -12.65
C SER A 100 -11.75 -9.21 -12.02
N SER A 101 -11.27 -9.70 -10.88
CA SER A 101 -11.94 -10.71 -10.06
C SER A 101 -11.49 -10.60 -8.61
N ALA A 102 -12.35 -10.98 -7.68
CA ALA A 102 -11.93 -11.30 -6.33
C ALA A 102 -11.30 -12.70 -6.31
N ILE A 103 -10.07 -12.80 -5.80
CA ILE A 103 -9.33 -14.04 -5.66
C ILE A 103 -8.90 -14.28 -4.21
N TYR A 104 -9.03 -15.52 -3.75
CA TYR A 104 -8.40 -16.04 -2.55
C TYR A 104 -7.51 -17.21 -2.96
N TYR A 105 -6.27 -17.29 -2.45
CA TYR A 105 -5.44 -18.47 -2.61
C TYR A 105 -4.89 -18.95 -1.27
N ASN A 106 -4.89 -20.27 -1.07
CA ASN A 106 -4.31 -21.01 0.05
C ASN A 106 -3.79 -22.34 -0.50
N THR A 107 -2.52 -22.36 -0.89
CA THR A 107 -1.87 -23.41 -1.67
C THR A 107 -0.47 -23.68 -1.13
N GLU A 108 0.13 -24.81 -1.51
CA GLU A 108 1.52 -25.09 -1.16
C GLU A 108 2.47 -24.15 -1.92
N ASN A 109 3.17 -23.31 -1.16
CA ASN A 109 4.06 -22.29 -1.68
C ASN A 109 5.17 -22.86 -2.58
N ASN A 110 5.30 -22.36 -3.80
CA ASN A 110 6.16 -22.80 -4.91
C ASN A 110 5.82 -24.13 -5.60
N PHE A 111 4.83 -24.89 -5.14
CA PHE A 111 4.51 -26.21 -5.71
C PHE A 111 3.16 -26.20 -6.41
N ASP A 112 2.16 -25.66 -5.73
CA ASP A 112 0.79 -25.59 -6.20
C ASP A 112 0.42 -24.16 -6.57
N LYS A 113 -0.21 -23.99 -7.73
CA LYS A 113 -0.24 -22.68 -8.37
C LYS A 113 -1.47 -22.46 -9.22
N CYS A 114 -1.86 -21.18 -9.31
CA CYS A 114 -2.97 -20.71 -10.11
C CYS A 114 -2.55 -19.56 -11.03
N TRP A 115 -3.01 -19.53 -12.28
CA TRP A 115 -2.84 -18.37 -13.16
C TRP A 115 -4.05 -18.21 -14.08
N LEU A 116 -4.11 -17.10 -14.82
CA LEU A 116 -5.16 -16.83 -15.79
C LEU A 116 -4.61 -16.99 -17.21
N GLU A 117 -5.39 -17.63 -18.07
CA GLU A 117 -5.12 -17.70 -19.50
C GLU A 117 -6.29 -17.13 -20.30
N VAL A 118 -5.98 -16.65 -21.51
CA VAL A 118 -6.94 -16.13 -22.47
C VAL A 118 -6.79 -16.86 -23.80
N SER A 119 -7.89 -17.00 -24.53
CA SER A 119 -7.96 -17.55 -25.88
C SER A 119 -8.76 -16.61 -26.77
N VAL A 120 -8.30 -16.40 -28.00
CA VAL A 120 -8.98 -15.62 -29.05
C VAL A 120 -9.52 -16.49 -30.19
N ASP A 121 -9.33 -17.81 -30.09
CA ASP A 121 -9.67 -18.80 -31.11
C ASP A 121 -10.65 -19.86 -30.59
N SER A 122 -11.59 -19.41 -29.76
CA SER A 122 -12.64 -20.26 -29.16
C SER A 122 -12.11 -21.39 -28.25
N GLY A 123 -10.91 -21.24 -27.69
CA GLY A 123 -10.30 -22.20 -26.76
C GLY A 123 -9.38 -23.22 -27.43
N ALA A 124 -9.01 -23.04 -28.70
CA ALA A 124 -8.07 -23.93 -29.38
C ALA A 124 -6.61 -23.71 -28.92
N THR A 125 -6.24 -22.46 -28.68
CA THR A 125 -4.96 -22.07 -28.08
C THR A 125 -5.17 -21.10 -26.91
N TRP A 126 -4.23 -21.10 -25.97
CA TRP A 126 -4.31 -20.35 -24.73
C TRP A 126 -2.98 -19.65 -24.44
N THR A 127 -3.05 -18.41 -24.01
CA THR A 127 -1.90 -17.59 -23.63
C THR A 127 -2.09 -17.09 -22.20
N LYS A 128 -1.04 -17.15 -21.37
CA LYS A 128 -1.07 -16.59 -20.02
C LYS A 128 -1.31 -15.07 -20.06
N VAL A 129 -2.13 -14.56 -19.14
CA VAL A 129 -2.46 -13.13 -19.03
C VAL A 129 -1.50 -12.45 -18.07
N GLY A 130 -0.73 -11.48 -18.57
CA GLY A 130 0.15 -10.65 -17.76
C GLY A 130 1.33 -11.39 -17.11
N SER A 131 2.09 -10.64 -16.34
CA SER A 131 3.22 -11.10 -15.53
C SER A 131 3.18 -10.45 -14.14
N SER A 132 3.98 -10.93 -13.20
CA SER A 132 4.12 -10.26 -11.90
C SER A 132 4.57 -8.81 -12.08
N GLY A 133 4.01 -7.92 -11.27
CA GLY A 133 4.19 -6.47 -11.40
C GLY A 133 3.26 -5.79 -12.42
N THR A 134 2.55 -6.55 -13.26
CA THR A 134 1.43 -6.02 -14.06
C THR A 134 0.12 -6.12 -13.29
N GLY A 135 -0.89 -5.30 -13.64
CA GLY A 135 -2.18 -5.31 -12.95
C GLY A 135 -2.14 -4.95 -11.46
N THR A 136 -3.27 -5.03 -10.76
CA THR A 136 -3.31 -4.95 -9.28
C THR A 136 -3.39 -6.37 -8.71
N ASN A 137 -2.63 -6.67 -7.65
CA ASN A 137 -2.61 -7.98 -6.97
C ASN A 137 -2.49 -9.20 -7.91
N TRP A 138 -1.87 -9.02 -9.08
CA TRP A 138 -2.03 -9.98 -10.18
C TRP A 138 -1.22 -11.25 -10.04
N TYR A 139 0.06 -11.24 -9.65
CA TYR A 139 0.81 -12.45 -9.31
C TYR A 139 1.79 -12.13 -8.19
N ASN A 140 1.76 -12.91 -7.11
CA ASN A 140 2.65 -12.72 -5.95
C ASN A 140 4.03 -13.38 -6.15
N ASP A 141 4.17 -14.32 -7.08
CA ASP A 141 5.46 -14.91 -7.44
C ASP A 141 6.08 -14.14 -8.63
N VAL A 142 7.12 -13.37 -8.32
CA VAL A 142 7.84 -12.51 -9.27
C VAL A 142 8.61 -13.26 -10.35
N ASN A 143 8.94 -14.53 -10.15
CA ASN A 143 9.77 -15.29 -11.09
C ASN A 143 8.97 -16.18 -12.04
N ASN A 144 7.72 -16.49 -11.68
CA ASN A 144 6.97 -17.55 -12.33
C ASN A 144 5.58 -17.13 -12.86
N ASP A 145 5.12 -15.92 -12.53
CA ASP A 145 3.85 -15.36 -12.99
C ASP A 145 2.64 -16.25 -12.64
N TRP A 146 2.46 -16.53 -11.34
CA TRP A 146 1.29 -17.21 -10.79
C TRP A 146 0.97 -16.74 -9.37
N TRP A 147 -0.23 -17.11 -8.92
CA TRP A 147 -0.62 -17.07 -7.51
C TRP A 147 -0.28 -18.37 -6.80
N ASP A 148 0.31 -18.26 -5.62
CA ASP A 148 0.62 -19.38 -4.73
C ASP A 148 0.73 -18.93 -3.25
N GLY A 149 0.89 -19.89 -2.33
CA GLY A 149 0.94 -19.60 -0.90
C GLY A 149 -0.43 -19.21 -0.34
N ASN A 150 -0.49 -18.23 0.56
CA ASN A 150 -1.72 -17.81 1.25
C ASN A 150 -1.95 -16.29 1.18
N SER A 151 -3.07 -15.86 0.60
CA SER A 151 -3.47 -14.45 0.47
C SER A 151 -4.03 -13.84 1.76
N ASN A 152 -4.43 -14.68 2.72
CA ASN A 152 -5.10 -14.38 4.01
C ASN A 152 -6.46 -13.67 3.90
N ALA A 153 -6.80 -13.14 2.73
CA ALA A 153 -8.07 -12.48 2.44
C ALA A 153 -8.39 -12.60 0.95
N TRP A 154 -9.64 -12.26 0.61
CA TRP A 154 -10.04 -11.99 -0.77
C TRP A 154 -9.36 -10.69 -1.24
N LEU A 155 -8.60 -10.79 -2.33
CA LEU A 155 -7.94 -9.67 -2.98
C LEU A 155 -8.66 -9.36 -4.29
N ILE A 156 -8.78 -8.09 -4.64
CA ILE A 156 -9.19 -7.72 -6.01
C ILE A 156 -7.96 -7.76 -6.89
N ALA A 157 -7.96 -8.66 -7.86
CA ALA A 157 -6.93 -8.77 -8.87
C ALA A 157 -7.46 -8.27 -10.22
N ASP A 158 -6.68 -7.46 -10.91
CA ASP A 158 -7.04 -6.95 -12.25
C ASP A 158 -5.86 -6.98 -13.22
N ASN A 159 -6.16 -7.15 -14.51
CA ASN A 159 -5.20 -6.99 -15.59
C ASN A 159 -5.91 -6.83 -16.94
N PHE A 160 -5.20 -6.28 -17.92
CA PHE A 160 -5.68 -6.20 -19.29
C PHE A 160 -5.63 -7.57 -19.97
N LEU A 161 -6.70 -7.93 -20.67
CA LEU A 161 -6.73 -9.08 -21.58
C LEU A 161 -6.01 -8.72 -22.88
N SER A 162 -4.69 -8.58 -22.80
CA SER A 162 -3.85 -8.09 -23.91
C SER A 162 -4.02 -8.92 -25.18
N GLY A 163 -4.19 -8.27 -26.32
CA GLY A 163 -4.37 -8.90 -27.63
C GLY A 163 -5.78 -9.44 -27.90
N THR A 164 -6.80 -8.97 -27.18
CA THR A 164 -8.20 -9.40 -27.36
C THR A 164 -9.12 -8.30 -27.92
N ALA A 165 -8.63 -7.07 -28.08
CA ALA A 165 -9.35 -5.99 -28.74
C ALA A 165 -9.78 -6.38 -30.16
N GLY A 166 -11.06 -6.17 -30.49
CA GLY A 166 -11.61 -6.51 -31.80
C GLY A 166 -11.91 -7.99 -32.01
N GLU A 167 -11.63 -8.87 -31.04
CA GLU A 167 -11.81 -10.31 -31.20
C GLU A 167 -13.25 -10.75 -30.87
N PRO A 168 -13.93 -11.51 -31.74
CA PRO A 168 -15.34 -11.86 -31.56
C PRO A 168 -15.57 -13.10 -30.68
N SER A 169 -14.51 -13.87 -30.38
CA SER A 169 -14.62 -15.15 -29.69
C SER A 169 -13.50 -15.34 -28.66
N VAL A 170 -13.62 -14.59 -27.56
CA VAL A 170 -12.65 -14.61 -26.48
C VAL A 170 -13.14 -15.49 -25.33
N LYS A 171 -12.23 -16.26 -24.72
CA LYS A 171 -12.48 -16.98 -23.47
C LYS A 171 -11.34 -16.72 -22.50
N VAL A 172 -11.63 -16.78 -21.20
CA VAL A 172 -10.61 -16.84 -20.17
C VAL A 172 -10.77 -18.12 -19.36
N ARG A 173 -9.68 -18.59 -18.76
CA ARG A 173 -9.74 -19.68 -17.79
C ARG A 173 -8.74 -19.47 -16.67
N PHE A 174 -9.15 -19.80 -15.46
CA PHE A 174 -8.21 -20.02 -14.37
C PHE A 174 -7.64 -21.42 -14.51
N VAL A 175 -6.33 -21.55 -14.46
CA VAL A 175 -5.62 -22.83 -14.45
C VAL A 175 -5.16 -23.10 -13.04
N PHE A 176 -5.52 -24.25 -12.48
CA PHE A 176 -4.99 -24.73 -11.21
C PHE A 176 -4.16 -25.99 -11.41
N ASN A 177 -2.91 -25.96 -10.95
CA ASN A 177 -2.00 -27.09 -11.04
C ASN A 177 -1.44 -27.45 -9.68
N SER A 178 -1.70 -28.69 -9.24
CA SER A 178 -1.19 -29.23 -7.98
C SER A 178 -0.28 -30.44 -8.17
N ASP A 179 0.61 -30.66 -7.22
CA ASP A 179 1.45 -31.85 -7.15
C ASP A 179 0.77 -33.01 -6.37
N ALA A 180 1.53 -34.06 -6.03
CA ALA A 180 1.00 -35.28 -5.44
C ALA A 180 0.88 -35.28 -3.91
N ILE A 181 1.39 -34.28 -3.18
CA ILE A 181 1.44 -34.27 -1.72
C ILE A 181 1.20 -32.85 -1.17
N ILE A 182 0.75 -32.75 0.08
CA ILE A 182 0.49 -31.47 0.77
C ILE A 182 -0.58 -30.64 0.05
N PHE A 183 -1.79 -30.67 0.59
CA PHE A 183 -2.92 -29.96 0.01
C PHE A 183 -3.49 -28.99 1.02
N PHE A 184 -3.86 -27.82 0.54
CA PHE A 184 -4.57 -26.77 1.28
C PHE A 184 -5.95 -26.56 0.64
N GLU A 185 -6.66 -25.48 0.97
CA GLU A 185 -8.04 -25.26 0.49
C GLU A 185 -8.10 -24.81 -0.98
N GLY A 186 -7.00 -24.22 -1.47
CA GLY A 186 -6.75 -23.94 -2.88
C GLY A 186 -7.16 -22.54 -3.28
N ILE A 187 -7.97 -22.42 -4.33
CA ILE A 187 -8.30 -21.15 -4.95
C ILE A 187 -9.79 -20.88 -4.80
N GLY A 188 -10.14 -19.65 -4.45
CA GLY A 188 -11.50 -19.09 -4.56
C GLY A 188 -11.55 -17.97 -5.57
N ILE A 189 -12.60 -17.94 -6.39
CA ILE A 189 -12.86 -16.97 -7.45
C ILE A 189 -14.29 -16.45 -7.30
N ASP A 190 -14.43 -15.14 -7.28
CA ASP A 190 -15.71 -14.44 -7.16
C ASP A 190 -15.65 -13.07 -7.86
N ASN A 191 -16.79 -12.40 -8.01
CA ASN A 191 -16.91 -11.02 -8.50
C ASN A 191 -16.14 -10.74 -9.80
N ILE A 192 -16.36 -11.55 -10.82
CA ILE A 192 -15.70 -11.36 -12.12
C ILE A 192 -16.33 -10.17 -12.82
N ASN A 193 -15.49 -9.26 -13.29
CA ASN A 193 -15.91 -8.13 -14.10
C ASN A 193 -14.96 -7.98 -15.30
N ILE A 194 -15.55 -7.80 -16.49
CA ILE A 194 -14.82 -7.39 -17.68
C ILE A 194 -15.44 -6.09 -18.13
N SER A 195 -14.62 -5.06 -18.27
CA SER A 195 -15.08 -3.75 -18.69
C SER A 195 -14.31 -3.24 -19.88
N ALA A 196 -14.97 -2.38 -20.65
CA ALA A 196 -14.34 -1.70 -21.76
C ALA A 196 -13.10 -0.95 -21.23
N PRO A 197 -12.00 -1.00 -21.99
CA PRO A 197 -10.80 -0.29 -21.59
C PRO A 197 -11.10 1.18 -21.43
N ILE A 198 -10.51 1.74 -20.39
CA ILE A 198 -10.44 3.18 -20.24
C ILE A 198 -9.23 3.61 -21.05
N GLY A 199 -9.43 4.52 -22.01
CA GLY A 199 -8.33 5.02 -22.84
C GLY A 199 -7.34 5.80 -21.98
N ASP A 200 -7.88 6.76 -21.25
CA ASP A 200 -7.16 7.72 -20.43
C ASP A 200 -7.42 7.42 -18.95
N ASP A 201 -6.43 6.85 -18.26
CA ASP A 201 -6.49 6.56 -16.83
C ASP A 201 -5.07 6.47 -16.25
N VAL A 202 -4.71 7.43 -15.38
CA VAL A 202 -3.42 7.47 -14.68
C VAL A 202 -3.63 7.82 -13.22
N GLY A 203 -2.88 7.17 -12.34
CA GLY A 203 -2.99 7.39 -10.90
C GLY A 203 -1.65 7.43 -10.20
N ILE A 204 -1.63 7.99 -8.99
CA ILE A 204 -0.46 7.94 -8.12
C ILE A 204 -0.62 6.77 -7.16
N ILE A 205 0.34 5.83 -7.20
CA ILE A 205 0.33 4.63 -6.35
C ILE A 205 1.23 4.77 -5.11
N ALA A 206 2.13 5.75 -5.09
CA ALA A 206 3.00 6.00 -3.93
C ALA A 206 3.51 7.45 -3.87
N VAL A 207 3.74 7.92 -2.65
CA VAL A 207 4.59 9.10 -2.35
C VAL A 207 5.86 8.55 -1.69
N ASN A 208 6.97 8.58 -2.41
CA ASN A 208 8.23 7.94 -2.02
C ASN A 208 9.07 8.84 -1.11
N THR A 209 9.04 10.15 -1.35
CA THR A 209 9.67 11.18 -0.50
C THR A 209 8.76 12.40 -0.40
N PRO A 210 8.86 13.19 0.68
CA PRO A 210 9.73 13.01 1.85
C PRO A 210 9.30 11.86 2.77
N ILE A 211 10.26 11.36 3.56
CA ILE A 211 10.04 10.36 4.61
C ILE A 211 10.11 11.03 5.99
N SER A 212 9.38 10.50 6.97
CA SER A 212 9.45 10.98 8.35
C SER A 212 10.88 10.94 8.87
N GLY A 213 11.29 11.97 9.59
CA GLY A 213 12.67 12.10 10.02
C GLY A 213 12.91 13.33 10.87
N CYS A 214 14.18 13.56 11.14
CA CYS A 214 14.62 14.63 12.02
C CYS A 214 15.10 15.83 11.25
N GLY A 215 14.77 17.02 11.76
CA GLY A 215 15.25 18.27 11.20
C GLY A 215 14.95 18.39 9.71
N LEU A 216 13.78 17.87 9.27
CA LEU A 216 13.35 18.07 7.88
C LEU A 216 13.41 19.57 7.57
N SER A 217 13.77 19.89 6.35
CA SER A 217 14.11 21.25 5.94
C SER A 217 12.90 21.99 5.37
N SER A 218 13.13 23.24 4.95
CA SER A 218 12.15 23.99 4.17
C SER A 218 12.15 23.61 2.67
N ALA A 219 13.00 22.65 2.28
CA ALA A 219 13.25 22.30 0.90
C ALA A 219 13.21 20.78 0.67
N GLU A 220 12.18 20.11 1.20
CA GLU A 220 11.99 18.67 1.02
C GLU A 220 11.51 18.32 -0.38
N GLN A 221 12.17 17.36 -1.02
CA GLN A 221 11.83 16.94 -2.37
C GLN A 221 10.67 15.94 -2.36
N VAL A 222 9.61 16.24 -3.12
CA VAL A 222 8.46 15.35 -3.29
C VAL A 222 8.68 14.45 -4.50
N ASN A 223 8.77 13.14 -4.27
CA ASN A 223 8.85 12.12 -5.32
C ASN A 223 7.66 11.18 -5.24
N VAL A 224 7.04 10.89 -6.37
CA VAL A 224 5.84 10.06 -6.48
C VAL A 224 6.02 8.97 -7.52
N THR A 225 5.32 7.85 -7.35
CA THR A 225 5.22 6.79 -8.36
C THR A 225 3.86 6.91 -9.05
N VAL A 226 3.89 7.19 -10.36
CA VAL A 226 2.72 7.27 -11.23
C VAL A 226 2.56 5.95 -11.96
N ARG A 227 1.31 5.52 -12.18
CA ARG A 227 0.97 4.33 -12.95
C ARG A 227 -0.02 4.68 -14.06
N ASN A 228 0.16 4.08 -15.22
CA ASN A 228 -0.84 4.10 -16.28
C ASN A 228 -1.78 2.90 -16.13
N PHE A 229 -3.01 3.16 -15.71
CA PHE A 229 -4.09 2.19 -15.59
C PHE A 229 -4.92 2.11 -16.87
N GLY A 230 -4.72 3.05 -17.80
CA GLY A 230 -5.38 3.12 -19.08
C GLY A 230 -4.75 2.22 -20.14
N SER A 231 -5.49 2.08 -21.23
CA SER A 231 -5.13 1.25 -22.38
C SER A 231 -4.35 2.00 -23.47
N LEU A 232 -4.23 3.33 -23.36
CA LEU A 232 -3.43 4.15 -24.25
C LEU A 232 -2.16 4.63 -23.55
N ALA A 233 -1.10 4.86 -24.31
CA ALA A 233 0.11 5.48 -23.76
C ALA A 233 -0.19 6.93 -23.33
N GLN A 234 0.20 7.28 -22.10
CA GLN A 234 -0.13 8.57 -21.50
C GLN A 234 1.11 9.45 -21.35
N SER A 235 0.94 10.75 -21.59
CA SER A 235 2.01 11.75 -21.45
C SER A 235 1.42 13.16 -21.37
N ASN A 236 2.24 14.14 -20.97
CA ASN A 236 1.88 15.56 -21.01
C ASN A 236 0.62 15.90 -20.20
N PHE A 237 0.53 15.40 -18.97
CA PHE A 237 -0.53 15.70 -18.03
C PHE A 237 0.01 16.35 -16.75
N PRO A 238 -0.76 17.21 -16.07
CA PRO A 238 -0.35 17.78 -14.79
C PRO A 238 -0.38 16.74 -13.67
N LEU A 239 0.61 16.83 -12.79
CA LEU A 239 0.63 16.24 -11.46
C LEU A 239 0.50 17.35 -10.43
N GLN A 240 -0.04 16.99 -9.27
CA GLN A 240 -0.20 17.89 -8.15
C GLN A 240 0.33 17.24 -6.86
N TYR A 241 0.87 18.05 -5.96
CA TYR A 241 0.84 17.76 -4.53
C TYR A 241 0.34 18.95 -3.70
N THR A 242 -0.11 18.66 -2.47
CA THR A 242 -0.44 19.64 -1.43
C THR A 242 0.15 19.21 -0.10
N VAL A 243 0.50 20.18 0.74
CA VAL A 243 0.92 19.97 2.13
C VAL A 243 -0.21 20.43 3.04
N ASN A 244 -0.74 19.53 3.87
CA ASN A 244 -1.83 19.81 4.82
C ASN A 244 -3.09 20.44 4.17
N GLY A 245 -3.39 20.08 2.92
CA GLY A 245 -4.52 20.65 2.17
C GLY A 245 -4.32 22.13 1.77
N GLY A 246 -3.08 22.64 1.85
CA GLY A 246 -2.72 23.97 1.38
C GLY A 246 -2.77 24.11 -0.16
N PRO A 247 -2.27 25.23 -0.70
CA PRO A 247 -2.31 25.49 -2.14
C PRO A 247 -1.66 24.36 -2.98
N PRO A 248 -2.26 24.01 -4.14
CA PRO A 248 -1.68 23.08 -5.09
C PRO A 248 -0.30 23.53 -5.56
N THR A 249 0.67 22.62 -5.53
CA THR A 249 1.83 22.70 -6.42
C THR A 249 1.55 21.86 -7.65
N LEU A 250 1.67 22.44 -8.83
CA LEU A 250 1.35 21.80 -10.12
C LEU A 250 2.58 21.75 -11.01
N GLU A 251 2.92 20.57 -11.51
CA GLU A 251 4.01 20.39 -12.47
C GLU A 251 3.59 19.42 -13.57
N MET A 252 4.18 19.56 -14.77
CA MET A 252 3.84 18.74 -15.91
C MET A 252 4.66 17.46 -15.93
N PHE A 253 3.98 16.31 -15.96
CA PHE A 253 4.58 15.04 -16.35
C PHE A 253 4.70 14.97 -17.87
N THR A 254 5.92 15.00 -18.39
CA THR A 254 6.18 15.08 -19.84
C THR A 254 6.64 13.77 -20.46
N ALA A 255 7.08 12.80 -19.65
CA ALA A 255 7.46 11.48 -20.14
C ALA A 255 6.23 10.71 -20.65
N THR A 256 6.47 9.63 -21.38
CA THR A 256 5.43 8.69 -21.82
C THR A 256 5.44 7.47 -20.90
N ILE A 257 4.27 7.08 -20.39
CA ILE A 257 4.05 5.83 -19.66
C ILE A 257 3.18 4.93 -20.52
N LEU A 258 3.67 3.73 -20.86
CA LEU A 258 2.89 2.75 -21.61
C LEU A 258 1.80 2.13 -20.71
N PRO A 259 0.74 1.53 -21.29
CA PRO A 259 -0.27 0.83 -20.51
C PRO A 259 0.34 -0.18 -19.53
N GLY A 260 -0.09 -0.13 -18.26
CA GLY A 260 0.38 -1.03 -17.20
C GLY A 260 1.71 -0.64 -16.53
N ASP A 261 2.53 0.21 -17.16
CA ASP A 261 3.83 0.64 -16.63
C ASP A 261 3.71 1.66 -15.50
N THR A 262 4.82 1.84 -14.78
CA THR A 262 4.99 2.88 -13.76
C THR A 262 6.16 3.81 -14.09
N ALA A 263 6.09 5.03 -13.58
CA ALA A 263 7.17 6.01 -13.69
C ALA A 263 7.27 6.85 -12.42
N ASN A 264 8.50 7.10 -11.98
CA ASN A 264 8.75 8.03 -10.89
C ASN A 264 8.77 9.47 -11.42
N PHE A 265 8.16 10.38 -10.67
CA PHE A 265 8.21 11.82 -10.93
C PHE A 265 8.68 12.55 -9.68
N THR A 266 9.64 13.45 -9.87
CA THR A 266 10.18 14.31 -8.81
C THR A 266 9.77 15.74 -9.09
N PHE A 267 9.00 16.33 -8.18
CA PHE A 267 8.67 17.76 -8.28
C PHE A 267 9.93 18.60 -8.09
N THR A 268 10.08 19.63 -8.91
CA THR A 268 11.17 20.61 -8.79
C THR A 268 10.92 21.60 -7.67
N THR A 269 9.65 21.92 -7.42
CA THR A 269 9.21 22.70 -6.28
C THR A 269 9.23 21.84 -5.02
N THR A 270 9.89 22.34 -3.98
CA THR A 270 10.06 21.62 -2.71
C THR A 270 8.94 21.93 -1.72
N ALA A 271 8.72 21.02 -0.77
CA ALA A 271 7.81 21.22 0.36
C ALA A 271 8.57 21.75 1.59
N ASP A 272 7.98 22.71 2.29
CA ASP A 272 8.51 23.20 3.56
C ASP A 272 7.95 22.37 4.72
N LEU A 273 8.80 21.51 5.29
CA LEU A 273 8.50 20.68 6.46
C LEU A 273 9.38 21.05 7.66
N SER A 274 9.94 22.27 7.66
CA SER A 274 10.95 22.74 8.62
C SER A 274 10.45 22.88 10.05
N THR A 275 9.15 23.13 10.22
CA THR A 275 8.54 23.19 11.54
C THR A 275 8.26 21.77 12.03
N PRO A 276 8.72 21.38 13.22
CA PRO A 276 8.41 20.06 13.78
C PRO A 276 6.90 19.84 13.89
N GLY A 277 6.44 18.66 13.47
CA GLY A 277 5.03 18.33 13.40
C GLY A 277 4.71 17.25 12.37
N SER A 278 3.42 16.95 12.23
CA SER A 278 2.91 16.00 11.25
C SER A 278 2.39 16.73 10.01
N TYR A 279 2.76 16.24 8.83
CA TYR A 279 2.38 16.77 7.55
C TYR A 279 1.68 15.71 6.72
N THR A 280 0.54 16.04 6.12
CA THR A 280 -0.11 15.20 5.11
C THR A 280 0.32 15.68 3.72
N ILE A 281 0.98 14.81 2.98
CA ILE A 281 1.31 15.03 1.57
C ILE A 281 0.26 14.30 0.74
N ASN A 282 -0.66 15.05 0.12
CA ASN A 282 -1.63 14.51 -0.82
C ASN A 282 -1.15 14.81 -2.23
N SER A 283 -0.97 13.77 -3.05
CA SER A 283 -0.54 13.89 -4.43
C SER A 283 -1.59 13.29 -5.37
N ARG A 284 -1.75 13.87 -6.56
CA ARG A 284 -2.67 13.33 -7.55
C ARG A 284 -2.26 13.58 -9.00
N THR A 285 -2.79 12.78 -9.90
CA THR A 285 -2.84 13.05 -11.34
C THR A 285 -3.99 13.99 -11.68
N LEU A 286 -3.86 14.71 -12.80
CA LEU A 286 -4.89 15.58 -13.37
C LEU A 286 -4.97 15.40 -14.89
N LEU A 287 -4.97 14.14 -15.35
CA LEU A 287 -5.07 13.81 -16.79
C LEU A 287 -6.44 14.26 -17.35
N PRO A 288 -6.48 15.14 -18.35
CA PRO A 288 -7.74 15.51 -18.98
C PRO A 288 -8.36 14.31 -19.68
N GLY A 289 -9.62 14.01 -19.38
CA GLY A 289 -10.30 12.84 -19.93
C GLY A 289 -10.12 11.56 -19.10
N ASP A 290 -9.39 11.63 -17.99
CA ASP A 290 -9.29 10.52 -17.05
C ASP A 290 -10.67 10.09 -16.54
N ALA A 291 -11.03 8.83 -16.82
CA ALA A 291 -12.39 8.36 -16.56
C ALA A 291 -12.58 7.80 -15.15
N LEU A 292 -11.52 7.55 -14.36
CA LEU A 292 -11.60 6.95 -13.03
C LEU A 292 -10.89 7.76 -11.94
N ALA A 293 -11.55 8.80 -11.46
CA ALA A 293 -11.05 9.66 -10.37
C ALA A 293 -10.70 8.95 -9.02
N ILE A 294 -10.99 7.65 -8.86
CA ILE A 294 -10.76 6.91 -7.62
C ILE A 294 -9.28 6.54 -7.41
N ASN A 295 -8.51 6.36 -8.49
CA ASN A 295 -7.09 5.99 -8.43
C ASN A 295 -6.15 7.19 -8.69
N ASP A 296 -6.69 8.38 -9.00
CA ASP A 296 -5.91 9.60 -9.24
C ASP A 296 -4.94 9.94 -8.11
N ALA A 297 -5.35 9.70 -6.86
CA ALA A 297 -4.77 10.33 -5.68
C ALA A 297 -4.30 9.33 -4.62
N THR A 298 -3.14 9.64 -4.05
CA THR A 298 -2.57 8.95 -2.88
C THR A 298 -2.13 9.99 -1.87
N SER A 299 -2.18 9.63 -0.58
CA SER A 299 -1.66 10.47 0.50
C SER A 299 -0.73 9.71 1.43
N THR A 300 0.26 10.40 1.98
CA THR A 300 1.11 9.89 3.06
C THR A 300 1.24 10.90 4.19
N THR A 301 1.60 10.43 5.38
CA THR A 301 1.90 11.25 6.55
C THR A 301 3.40 11.26 6.79
N VAL A 302 3.97 12.47 6.85
CA VAL A 302 5.39 12.72 7.10
C VAL A 302 5.52 13.46 8.44
N VAL A 303 6.30 12.90 9.36
CA VAL A 303 6.55 13.51 10.66
C VAL A 303 7.93 14.15 10.66
N SER A 304 7.98 15.47 10.86
CA SER A 304 9.19 16.24 11.11
C SER A 304 9.43 16.30 12.61
N ILE A 305 10.56 15.76 13.06
CA ILE A 305 10.97 15.75 14.47
C ILE A 305 11.97 16.88 14.69
N ALA A 306 11.82 17.64 15.78
CA ALA A 306 12.79 18.66 16.16
C ALA A 306 14.19 18.05 16.33
N ALA A 307 15.19 18.62 15.66
CA ALA A 307 16.57 18.17 15.76
C ALA A 307 17.42 19.17 16.55
N VAL A 308 18.30 18.64 17.39
CA VAL A 308 19.41 19.39 17.99
C VAL A 308 20.49 19.56 16.92
N THR A 309 20.82 20.80 16.62
CA THR A 309 21.84 21.19 15.62
C THR A 309 23.04 21.91 16.23
N ASN A 310 22.96 22.28 17.52
CA ASN A 310 24.04 22.94 18.23
C ASN A 310 24.85 21.90 19.00
N PHE A 311 26.15 21.81 18.69
CA PHE A 311 27.09 20.89 19.32
C PHE A 311 28.31 21.64 19.90
N PRO A 312 28.91 21.16 21.01
CA PRO A 312 28.59 19.91 21.72
C PRO A 312 27.23 19.96 22.42
N PHE A 313 26.48 18.86 22.33
CA PHE A 313 25.24 18.65 23.07
C PHE A 313 25.59 17.90 24.36
N SER A 314 25.10 18.40 25.49
CA SER A 314 25.27 17.79 26.81
C SER A 314 23.92 17.62 27.47
N GLU A 315 23.73 16.50 28.14
CA GLU A 315 22.59 16.22 29.01
C GLU A 315 23.13 15.87 30.39
N ASP A 316 22.71 16.62 31.40
CA ASP A 316 23.06 16.42 32.82
C ASP A 316 21.90 15.82 33.62
N PHE A 317 20.73 15.61 33.00
CA PHE A 317 19.50 15.09 33.61
C PHE A 317 18.89 15.96 34.72
N GLU A 318 19.42 17.16 34.97
CA GLU A 318 18.96 18.01 36.09
C GLU A 318 17.54 18.54 35.88
N LEU A 319 17.09 18.61 34.64
CA LEU A 319 15.72 18.99 34.28
C LEU A 319 14.72 17.83 34.36
N PHE A 320 15.18 16.60 34.60
CA PHE A 320 14.30 15.44 34.70
C PHE A 320 13.55 15.46 36.03
N THR A 321 12.39 14.81 36.10
CA THR A 321 11.59 14.71 37.32
C THR A 321 11.91 13.40 38.03
N LEU A 322 12.10 13.43 39.35
CA LEU A 322 12.37 12.21 40.12
C LEU A 322 11.27 11.16 39.93
N CYS A 323 11.67 9.94 39.66
CA CYS A 323 10.79 8.80 39.42
C CYS A 323 11.55 7.49 39.63
N GLY A 324 10.92 6.43 40.13
CA GLY A 324 11.59 5.12 40.28
C GLY A 324 11.92 4.67 41.71
N GLY A 325 11.27 5.25 42.73
CA GLY A 325 11.41 4.80 44.12
C GLY A 325 10.81 3.43 44.46
N SER A 326 10.27 2.69 43.49
CA SER A 326 9.73 1.34 43.65
C SER A 326 10.42 0.37 42.68
N PRO A 327 10.86 -0.82 43.12
CA PRO A 327 11.42 -1.80 42.23
C PRO A 327 10.36 -2.28 41.22
N CYS A 328 10.68 -2.13 39.93
CA CYS A 328 10.04 -2.84 38.81
C CYS A 328 8.63 -2.44 38.39
N SER A 329 8.12 -1.27 38.76
CA SER A 329 6.79 -0.85 38.32
C SER A 329 6.59 0.66 38.23
N ALA A 330 7.66 1.44 38.34
CA ALA A 330 7.56 2.88 38.20
C ALA A 330 7.43 3.20 36.71
N ASN A 331 6.25 3.68 36.30
CA ASN A 331 6.12 4.32 35.00
C ASN A 331 6.74 5.72 35.10
N CYS A 332 7.87 5.89 34.43
CA CYS A 332 8.66 7.11 34.35
C CYS A 332 8.57 7.75 32.96
N THR A 333 7.56 7.38 32.16
CA THR A 333 7.33 7.92 30.81
C THR A 333 7.29 9.45 30.79
N ASN A 334 6.70 10.09 31.82
CA ASN A 334 6.61 11.56 31.92
C ASN A 334 7.71 12.20 32.79
N ALA A 335 8.71 11.42 33.22
CA ALA A 335 9.78 11.88 34.10
C ALA A 335 10.97 12.47 33.33
N VAL A 336 11.04 12.25 32.03
CA VAL A 336 12.15 12.66 31.16
C VAL A 336 11.92 14.07 30.60
N ALA A 337 13.01 14.80 30.34
CA ALA A 337 12.99 16.16 29.81
C ALA A 337 13.83 16.29 28.52
N ASN A 338 13.95 17.51 27.98
CA ASN A 338 14.80 17.84 26.83
C ASN A 338 14.52 17.04 25.55
N ASN A 339 13.30 16.49 25.40
CA ASN A 339 12.87 15.59 24.33
C ASN A 339 13.50 14.19 24.36
N TRP A 340 14.07 13.77 25.48
CA TRP A 340 14.32 12.34 25.73
C TRP A 340 13.00 11.61 25.89
N ILE A 341 12.99 10.33 25.49
CA ILE A 341 11.78 9.51 25.47
C ILE A 341 12.10 8.16 26.12
N GLN A 342 11.26 7.70 27.03
CA GLN A 342 11.26 6.30 27.46
C GLN A 342 10.73 5.43 26.32
N SER A 343 11.45 4.37 25.98
CA SER A 343 10.92 3.38 25.06
C SER A 343 9.60 2.81 25.60
N THR A 344 8.70 2.43 24.71
CA THR A 344 7.45 1.73 25.07
C THR A 344 7.48 0.25 24.70
N GLY A 345 8.55 -0.20 24.04
CA GLY A 345 8.76 -1.57 23.59
C GLY A 345 9.70 -2.39 24.48
N ASP A 346 10.06 -1.87 25.65
CA ASP A 346 10.92 -2.51 26.64
C ASP A 346 10.12 -3.00 27.86
N ASP A 347 10.80 -3.62 28.82
CA ASP A 347 10.15 -4.27 29.98
C ASP A 347 9.97 -3.29 31.16
N ILE A 348 10.88 -2.33 31.30
CA ILE A 348 10.90 -1.34 32.39
C ILE A 348 11.41 0.03 31.90
N ASP A 349 10.88 1.11 32.47
CA ASP A 349 11.35 2.47 32.24
C ASP A 349 12.67 2.75 32.98
N TRP A 350 13.49 3.65 32.44
CA TRP A 350 14.60 4.25 33.19
C TRP A 350 14.08 5.09 34.37
N ALA A 351 14.64 4.89 35.55
CA ALA A 351 14.33 5.68 36.75
C ALA A 351 15.24 6.91 36.85
N ILE A 352 14.75 7.96 37.50
CA ILE A 352 15.44 9.23 37.76
C ILE A 352 15.53 9.39 39.28
N ASN A 353 16.73 9.40 39.85
CA ASN A 353 16.90 9.55 41.29
C ASN A 353 17.95 10.61 41.65
N SER A 354 17.94 11.01 42.91
CA SER A 354 18.95 11.87 43.54
C SER A 354 19.40 11.24 44.86
N GLY A 355 20.71 11.25 45.13
CA GLY A 355 21.28 10.56 46.29
C GLY A 355 21.32 9.03 46.10
N PRO A 356 21.42 8.23 47.18
CA PRO A 356 21.48 6.77 47.08
C PRO A 356 20.22 6.16 46.46
N THR A 357 20.38 5.06 45.72
CA THR A 357 19.25 4.22 45.25
C THR A 357 18.51 3.58 46.42
N THR A 358 17.26 3.18 46.18
CA THR A 358 16.39 2.56 47.20
C THR A 358 16.83 1.15 47.59
N SER A 359 17.44 0.40 46.67
CA SER A 359 18.01 -0.91 46.96
C SER A 359 19.38 -0.77 47.65
N GLY A 360 19.59 -1.58 48.70
CA GLY A 360 20.81 -1.49 49.49
C GLY A 360 22.05 -1.99 48.74
N GLY A 361 23.14 -1.22 48.79
CA GLY A 361 24.43 -1.61 48.19
C GLY A 361 24.47 -1.52 46.66
N THR A 362 23.56 -0.75 46.06
CA THR A 362 23.49 -0.50 44.61
C THR A 362 23.66 0.99 44.33
N GLY A 363 23.78 1.34 43.04
CA GLY A 363 23.72 2.73 42.55
C GLY A 363 24.81 3.68 43.06
N PRO A 364 24.82 4.92 42.57
CA PRO A 364 25.68 5.97 43.11
C PRO A 364 25.11 6.54 44.42
N ASN A 365 25.97 7.07 45.30
CA ASN A 365 25.53 7.78 46.52
C ASN A 365 25.08 9.22 46.23
N MET A 366 25.48 9.76 45.09
CA MET A 366 25.24 11.11 44.62
C MET A 366 25.55 11.15 43.13
N ASP A 367 24.90 12.07 42.43
CA ASP A 367 25.16 12.34 41.02
C ASP A 367 26.61 12.87 40.80
N HIS A 368 27.11 12.81 39.56
CA HIS A 368 28.45 13.26 39.14
C HIS A 368 28.53 14.76 38.83
N ASP A 369 27.49 15.38 38.24
CA ASP A 369 27.43 16.80 37.89
C ASP A 369 26.04 17.38 38.17
N PRO A 370 25.83 18.14 39.26
CA PRO A 370 26.82 19.00 39.94
C PRO A 370 27.66 18.33 41.03
N GLY A 371 27.60 16.99 41.17
CA GLY A 371 28.36 16.32 42.22
C GLY A 371 27.76 16.56 43.60
N THR A 372 26.42 16.59 43.71
CA THR A 372 25.72 16.82 44.97
C THR A 372 24.65 15.76 45.22
N ALA A 373 24.25 15.57 46.47
CA ALA A 373 23.15 14.65 46.82
C ALA A 373 21.78 15.08 46.23
N ASN A 374 21.67 16.32 45.74
CA ASN A 374 20.48 16.84 45.06
C ASN A 374 20.57 16.71 43.53
N GLY A 375 21.74 16.39 42.98
CA GLY A 375 21.89 16.16 41.55
C GLY A 375 21.19 14.87 41.13
N LYS A 376 20.76 14.83 39.88
CA LYS A 376 19.92 13.78 39.31
C LYS A 376 20.72 12.94 38.34
N TYR A 377 20.48 11.64 38.41
CA TYR A 377 21.01 10.68 37.45
C TYR A 377 19.90 9.74 37.03
N ILE A 378 20.07 9.14 35.85
CA ILE A 378 19.19 8.07 35.38
C ILE A 378 19.81 6.70 35.70
N TYR A 379 18.98 5.72 36.04
CA TYR A 379 19.41 4.35 36.33
C TYR A 379 18.29 3.34 36.07
N THR A 380 18.64 2.06 36.03
CA THR A 380 17.67 0.95 36.08
C THR A 380 17.77 0.24 37.42
N GLU A 381 16.63 -0.09 38.04
CA GLU A 381 16.62 -0.91 39.24
C GLU A 381 16.66 -2.40 38.85
N ALA A 382 17.73 -3.11 39.24
CA ALA A 382 17.87 -4.54 38.94
C ALA A 382 17.23 -5.43 40.03
N SER A 383 17.05 -4.90 41.24
CA SER A 383 16.55 -5.65 42.40
C SER A 383 15.06 -5.96 42.23
N GLY A 384 14.78 -7.14 41.68
CA GLY A 384 13.42 -7.62 41.43
C GLY A 384 13.01 -7.62 39.95
N CYS A 385 13.79 -7.01 39.06
CA CYS A 385 13.47 -6.86 37.63
C CYS A 385 14.44 -7.73 36.81
N VAL A 386 14.41 -9.03 37.09
CA VAL A 386 15.32 -10.00 36.46
C VAL A 386 14.96 -10.20 34.99
N ASN A 387 15.98 -10.20 34.13
CA ASN A 387 15.85 -10.36 32.68
C ASN A 387 15.01 -9.29 31.99
N SER A 388 14.93 -8.09 32.57
CA SER A 388 14.25 -6.93 31.96
C SER A 388 15.18 -6.12 31.06
N HIS A 389 14.62 -5.57 29.99
CA HIS A 389 15.25 -4.60 29.10
C HIS A 389 14.69 -3.21 29.39
N ALA A 390 15.55 -2.20 29.26
CA ALA A 390 15.19 -0.79 29.37
C ALA A 390 15.91 -0.02 28.26
N ALA A 391 15.22 0.90 27.59
CA ALA A 391 15.78 1.76 26.57
C ALA A 391 15.28 3.18 26.74
N ILE A 392 16.22 4.13 26.71
CA ILE A 392 15.92 5.55 26.64
C ILE A 392 16.43 6.08 25.32
N ILE A 393 15.63 6.93 24.68
CA ILE A 393 15.87 7.44 23.33
C ILE A 393 16.23 8.92 23.48
N SER A 394 17.38 9.30 22.90
CA SER A 394 17.81 10.69 22.89
C SER A 394 16.86 11.56 22.07
N PRO A 395 16.91 12.89 22.25
CA PRO A 395 16.37 13.82 21.26
C PRO A 395 16.99 13.52 19.90
N CYS A 396 16.33 13.96 18.83
CA CYS A 396 16.97 13.77 17.54
C CYS A 396 18.17 14.69 17.36
N LEU A 397 19.28 14.13 16.89
CA LEU A 397 20.55 14.84 16.72
C LEU A 397 20.85 14.93 15.23
N ASP A 398 20.93 16.14 14.67
CA ASP A 398 21.36 16.33 13.29
C ASP A 398 22.89 16.47 13.24
N LEU A 399 23.55 15.36 12.93
CA LEU A 399 25.01 15.27 12.86
C LEU A 399 25.57 15.59 11.47
N SER A 400 24.73 15.97 10.50
CA SER A 400 25.14 16.14 9.09
C SER A 400 26.22 17.19 8.88
N GLY A 401 26.28 18.20 9.77
CA GLY A 401 27.29 19.26 9.75
C GLY A 401 28.59 18.93 10.48
N LEU A 402 28.73 17.75 11.10
CA LEU A 402 29.88 17.41 11.94
C LEU A 402 30.86 16.47 11.23
N THR A 403 32.15 16.61 11.55
CA THR A 403 33.19 15.68 11.08
C THR A 403 33.61 14.77 12.23
N ALA A 404 33.39 13.47 12.08
CA ALA A 404 33.73 12.44 13.08
C ALA A 404 33.24 12.74 14.51
N PRO A 405 31.92 12.96 14.72
CA PRO A 405 31.37 13.16 16.05
C PRO A 405 31.58 11.90 16.91
N PHE A 406 31.79 12.09 18.22
CA PHE A 406 31.84 11.02 19.21
C PHE A 406 30.93 11.35 20.39
N VAL A 407 30.57 10.33 21.15
CA VAL A 407 29.83 10.44 22.41
C VAL A 407 30.78 10.10 23.55
N GLU A 408 30.68 10.84 24.65
CA GLU A 408 31.40 10.62 25.90
C GLU A 408 30.38 10.68 27.05
N PHE A 409 30.59 9.85 28.07
CA PHE A 409 29.76 9.75 29.26
C PHE A 409 30.63 9.46 30.49
#